data_AF-A0A5C8B5E2-F1
#
_entry.id   AF-A0A5C8B5E2-F1
#
_cell.length_a   1.000
_cell.length_b   1.000
_cell.length_c   1.000
_cell.angle_alpha   90.00
_cell.angle_beta   90.00
_cell.angle_gamma   90.00
#
_symmetry.space_group_name_H-M   'P 1'
#
loop_
_entity.id
_entity.type
_entity.pdbx_description
1 polymer ?
#
loop_
_entity_poly.entity_id
_entity_poly.type
_entity_poly.pdbx_seq_one_letter_code
_entity_poly.pdbx_strand_id
1 'polypeptide(L)'
;MRIILFTGISLLLFNLVQAAEVPLCALPMNGSKTIVDNAKVEGDPDPGCSEVYANAIAAAKSSNSKINLNNTSSIPPQLSVGTVYLQPINMAPVGMMRPRDKSDIHLEIDIHAKANLKSRGFAPGDWLPNANVTYSIQKIGSNTPIQCGMDKAGKPMTTCRLMAMVASDGAHYGDNVKLDGPGFYVATFDAKTDPMNFGWHTDTDSKVLGTEYVDWKFKQSYLFKFTGIGKKGGY
;
A
#
# COMPACT_ATOMS: atom_id res chain seq x y z
N MET A 1 53.44 -33.95 4.71
CA MET A 1 52.70 -33.44 5.88
C MET A 1 52.29 -31.98 5.63
N ARG A 2 51.04 -31.74 5.26
CA ARG A 2 50.31 -30.46 5.40
C ARG A 2 48.83 -30.80 5.25
N ILE A 3 48.14 -30.94 6.38
CA ILE A 3 46.70 -31.16 6.46
C ILE A 3 46.07 -29.78 6.41
N ILE A 4 45.32 -29.48 5.36
CA ILE A 4 44.52 -28.25 5.26
C ILE A 4 43.17 -28.56 5.91
N LEU A 5 42.96 -28.02 7.11
CA LEU A 5 41.65 -28.02 7.78
C LEU A 5 40.72 -27.06 7.02
N PHE A 6 39.73 -27.60 6.32
CA PHE A 6 38.56 -26.82 5.90
C PHE A 6 37.63 -26.65 7.11
N THR A 7 37.70 -25.49 7.76
CA THR A 7 36.68 -25.07 8.72
C THR A 7 35.41 -24.71 7.95
N GLY A 8 34.42 -25.59 8.02
CA GLY A 8 33.09 -25.36 7.46
C GLY A 8 32.44 -24.15 8.11
N ILE A 9 32.23 -23.09 7.32
CA ILE A 9 31.38 -21.97 7.69
C ILE A 9 29.94 -22.48 7.67
N SER A 10 29.38 -22.71 8.86
CA SER A 10 27.96 -23.00 9.03
C SER A 10 27.17 -21.74 8.64
N LEU A 11 26.57 -21.75 7.46
CA LEU A 11 25.65 -20.72 7.00
C LEU A 11 24.37 -20.82 7.85
N LEU A 12 24.31 -20.03 8.93
CA LEU A 12 23.10 -19.84 9.72
C LEU A 12 22.06 -19.16 8.82
N LEU A 13 21.14 -19.94 8.27
CA LEU A 13 19.92 -19.45 7.63
C LEU A 13 19.07 -18.79 8.73
N PHE A 14 19.20 -17.47 8.87
CA PHE A 14 18.23 -16.67 9.60
C PHE A 14 16.91 -16.75 8.85
N ASN A 15 16.00 -17.62 9.30
CA ASN A 15 14.60 -17.55 8.93
C ASN A 15 14.03 -16.27 9.56
N LEU A 16 14.22 -15.14 8.88
CA LEU A 16 13.47 -13.92 9.13
C LEU A 16 12.01 -14.27 8.90
N VAL A 17 11.24 -14.34 10.00
CA VAL A 17 9.78 -14.44 9.91
C VAL A 17 9.30 -13.08 9.44
N GLN A 18 9.08 -12.95 8.13
CA GLN A 18 8.46 -11.78 7.55
C GLN A 18 7.04 -11.63 8.12
N ALA A 19 6.61 -10.38 8.29
CA ALA A 19 5.23 -10.09 8.64
C ALA A 19 4.30 -10.77 7.63
N ALA A 20 3.18 -11.33 8.11
CA ALA A 20 2.18 -11.85 7.19
C ALA A 20 1.45 -10.63 6.58
N GLU A 21 1.70 -10.42 5.29
CA GLU A 21 1.11 -9.37 4.49
C GLU A 21 -0.14 -9.93 3.78
N VAL A 22 -1.22 -9.17 3.82
CA VAL A 22 -2.46 -9.50 3.12
C VAL A 22 -2.67 -8.48 2.01
N PRO A 23 -2.64 -8.90 0.75
CA PRO A 23 -2.88 -7.99 -0.37
C PRO A 23 -4.29 -7.40 -0.34
N LEU A 24 -4.42 -6.18 -0.87
CA LEU A 24 -5.71 -5.57 -1.16
C LEU A 24 -6.08 -5.83 -2.62
N CYS A 25 -7.35 -6.14 -2.86
CA CYS A 25 -7.88 -6.45 -4.19
C CYS A 25 -8.24 -5.17 -4.95
N ALA A 26 -7.64 -4.92 -6.10
CA ALA A 26 -8.01 -3.77 -6.91
C ALA A 26 -9.48 -3.89 -7.35
N LEU A 27 -10.28 -2.85 -7.06
CA LEU A 27 -11.65 -2.83 -7.54
C LEU A 27 -11.68 -2.72 -9.07
N PRO A 28 -12.65 -3.36 -9.73
CA PRO A 28 -12.72 -3.37 -11.18
C PRO A 28 -12.95 -1.95 -11.70
N MET A 29 -12.41 -1.65 -12.89
CA MET A 29 -12.79 -0.45 -13.62
C MET A 29 -14.29 -0.44 -13.91
N ASN A 30 -14.91 0.74 -13.96
CA ASN A 30 -16.30 0.88 -14.36
C ASN A 30 -16.56 0.19 -15.72
N GLY A 31 -17.53 -0.72 -15.78
CA GLY A 31 -17.82 -1.55 -16.94
C GLY A 31 -16.94 -2.80 -17.11
N SER A 32 -15.93 -3.00 -16.26
CA SER A 32 -15.11 -4.21 -16.20
C SER A 32 -15.53 -5.12 -15.04
N LYS A 33 -15.21 -6.41 -15.17
CA LYS A 33 -15.31 -7.39 -14.08
C LYS A 33 -13.94 -7.90 -13.64
N THR A 34 -12.87 -7.35 -14.19
CA THR A 34 -11.50 -7.78 -13.90
C THR A 34 -11.13 -7.29 -12.52
N ILE A 35 -10.83 -8.24 -11.64
CA ILE A 35 -10.37 -7.99 -10.27
C ILE A 35 -9.00 -8.64 -10.22
N VAL A 36 -8.02 -7.88 -9.77
CA VAL A 36 -6.65 -8.36 -9.64
C VAL A 36 -6.22 -8.23 -8.20
N ASP A 37 -5.50 -9.25 -7.76
CA ASP A 37 -4.62 -9.10 -6.62
C ASP A 37 -3.56 -8.05 -6.95
N ASN A 38 -3.29 -7.17 -5.99
CA ASN A 38 -2.34 -6.09 -6.11
C ASN A 38 -1.24 -6.23 -5.06
N ALA A 39 -0.70 -7.44 -4.92
CA ALA A 39 0.44 -7.79 -4.08
C ALA A 39 1.64 -6.86 -4.27
N LYS A 40 2.43 -6.69 -3.21
CA LYS A 40 3.68 -5.93 -3.24
C LYS A 40 4.82 -6.75 -3.80
N VAL A 41 4.86 -8.03 -3.45
CA VAL A 41 5.93 -8.95 -3.83
C VAL A 41 5.32 -10.22 -4.44
N GLU A 42 6.02 -10.78 -5.42
CA GLU A 42 5.68 -12.09 -5.97
C GLU A 42 5.77 -13.16 -4.88
N GLY A 43 4.66 -13.83 -4.60
CA GLY A 43 4.56 -14.83 -3.54
C GLY A 43 3.77 -14.40 -2.31
N ASP A 44 3.31 -13.14 -2.24
CA ASP A 44 2.33 -12.72 -1.22
C ASP A 44 1.09 -13.63 -1.31
N PRO A 45 0.49 -14.05 -0.18
CA PRO A 45 -0.69 -14.90 -0.21
C PRO A 45 -1.85 -14.18 -0.91
N ASP A 46 -2.30 -14.68 -2.07
CA ASP A 46 -3.50 -14.17 -2.74
C ASP A 46 -4.66 -14.20 -1.74
N PRO A 47 -5.30 -13.05 -1.44
CA PRO A 47 -6.41 -12.99 -0.50
C PRO A 47 -7.67 -13.66 -1.05
N GLY A 48 -7.62 -14.27 -2.24
CA GLY A 48 -8.74 -14.84 -2.96
C GLY A 48 -9.62 -13.74 -3.52
N CYS A 49 -9.03 -12.80 -4.28
CA CYS A 49 -9.72 -11.54 -4.63
C CYS A 49 -11.09 -11.70 -5.29
N SER A 50 -11.27 -12.76 -6.08
CA SER A 50 -12.59 -13.08 -6.66
C SER A 50 -13.63 -13.41 -5.58
N GLU A 51 -13.26 -14.19 -4.57
CA GLU A 51 -14.13 -14.54 -3.44
C GLU A 51 -14.37 -13.33 -2.53
N VAL A 52 -13.32 -12.59 -2.19
CA VAL A 52 -13.42 -11.37 -1.37
C VAL A 52 -14.39 -10.39 -1.99
N TYR A 53 -14.31 -10.18 -3.30
CA TYR A 53 -15.22 -9.31 -4.03
C TYR A 53 -16.65 -9.83 -4.10
N ALA A 54 -16.85 -11.12 -4.38
CA ALA A 54 -18.19 -11.73 -4.37
C ALA A 54 -18.88 -11.56 -3.00
N ASN A 55 -18.14 -11.82 -1.93
CA ASN A 55 -18.64 -11.67 -0.56
C ASN A 55 -18.88 -10.20 -0.18
N ALA A 56 -18.02 -9.28 -0.63
CA ALA A 56 -18.22 -7.85 -0.43
C ALA A 56 -19.46 -7.32 -1.14
N ILE A 57 -19.77 -7.80 -2.36
CA ILE A 57 -21.02 -7.48 -3.05
C ILE A 57 -22.22 -8.01 -2.26
N ALA A 58 -22.16 -9.25 -1.77
CA ALA A 58 -23.23 -9.82 -0.95
C ALA A 58 -23.46 -9.00 0.33
N ALA A 59 -22.37 -8.63 1.01
CA ALA A 59 -22.41 -7.76 2.18
C ALA A 59 -23.04 -6.39 1.85
N ALA A 60 -22.60 -5.74 0.77
CA ALA A 60 -23.10 -4.45 0.33
C ALA A 60 -24.61 -4.49 0.03
N LYS A 61 -25.10 -5.54 -0.63
CA LYS A 61 -26.53 -5.75 -0.87
C LYS A 61 -27.30 -5.91 0.44
N SER A 62 -26.82 -6.78 1.34
CA SER A 62 -27.48 -7.07 2.60
C SER A 62 -27.61 -5.85 3.52
N SER A 63 -26.63 -4.95 3.46
CA SER A 63 -26.57 -3.75 4.28
C SER A 63 -27.10 -2.49 3.59
N ASN A 64 -27.63 -2.59 2.36
CA ASN A 64 -27.98 -1.45 1.52
C ASN A 64 -26.84 -0.41 1.42
N SER A 65 -25.59 -0.88 1.29
CA SER A 65 -24.43 -0.02 1.25
C SER A 65 -24.43 0.89 0.01
N LYS A 66 -24.02 2.14 0.19
CA LYS A 66 -23.89 3.15 -0.87
C LYS A 66 -22.45 3.28 -1.40
N ILE A 67 -21.53 2.45 -0.92
CA ILE A 67 -20.14 2.49 -1.36
C ILE A 67 -20.06 2.01 -2.81
N ASN A 68 -19.32 2.77 -3.63
CA ASN A 68 -19.04 2.36 -4.99
C ASN A 68 -17.94 1.27 -5.01
N LEU A 69 -18.20 0.16 -5.69
CA LEU A 69 -17.28 -0.97 -5.82
C LEU A 69 -16.62 -1.02 -7.21
N ASN A 70 -16.26 0.14 -7.75
CA ASN A 70 -15.48 0.24 -8.99
C ASN A 70 -14.52 1.44 -8.96
N ASN A 71 -13.51 1.36 -9.82
CA ASN A 71 -12.58 2.42 -10.13
C ASN A 71 -13.02 3.20 -11.38
N THR A 72 -12.75 4.51 -11.38
CA THR A 72 -13.09 5.43 -12.49
C THR A 72 -11.88 5.92 -13.27
N SER A 73 -10.66 5.68 -12.76
CA SER A 73 -9.40 5.94 -13.45
C SER A 73 -8.53 4.71 -13.34
N SER A 74 -7.50 4.56 -14.18
CA SER A 74 -6.53 3.48 -14.07
C SER A 74 -5.22 4.00 -13.47
N ILE A 75 -4.40 3.09 -12.94
CA ILE A 75 -3.01 3.38 -12.60
C ILE A 75 -2.26 3.79 -13.89
N PRO A 76 -1.44 4.86 -13.86
CA PRO A 76 -0.61 5.24 -14.99
C PRO A 76 0.27 4.06 -15.44
N PRO A 77 0.38 3.79 -16.75
CA PRO A 77 1.07 2.60 -17.25
C PRO A 77 2.57 2.55 -16.90
N GLN A 78 3.15 3.69 -16.51
CA GLN A 78 4.52 3.81 -16.02
C GLN A 78 4.76 3.38 -14.57
N LEU A 79 3.70 3.04 -13.84
CA LEU A 79 3.77 2.66 -12.44
C LEU A 79 3.40 1.18 -12.27
N SER A 80 4.11 0.51 -11.37
CA SER A 80 3.62 -0.67 -10.66
C SER A 80 3.16 -0.22 -9.28
N VAL A 81 2.00 -0.67 -8.83
CA VAL A 81 1.49 -0.33 -7.50
C VAL A 81 1.17 -1.62 -6.78
N GLY A 82 1.66 -1.79 -5.55
CA GLY A 82 1.30 -2.87 -4.64
C GLY A 82 0.61 -2.32 -3.40
N THR A 83 -0.32 -3.06 -2.81
CA THR A 83 -1.08 -2.64 -1.62
C THR A 83 -1.30 -3.84 -0.71
N VAL A 84 -0.88 -3.72 0.55
CA VAL A 84 -1.14 -4.74 1.58
C VAL A 84 -1.61 -4.09 2.88
N TYR A 85 -2.11 -4.93 3.78
CA TYR A 85 -2.07 -4.64 5.20
C TYR A 85 -1.37 -5.77 5.95
N LEU A 86 -0.80 -5.44 7.10
CA LEU A 86 -0.21 -6.40 8.04
C LEU A 86 -0.51 -5.99 9.48
N GLN A 87 0.09 -6.67 10.46
CA GLN A 87 -0.03 -6.24 11.86
C GLN A 87 0.52 -4.81 12.06
N PRO A 88 -0.06 -4.01 12.97
CA PRO A 88 0.47 -2.70 13.33
C PRO A 88 1.94 -2.76 13.73
N ILE A 89 2.70 -1.74 13.34
CA ILE A 89 4.14 -1.65 13.60
C ILE A 89 4.48 -0.55 14.61
N ASN A 90 5.65 -0.66 15.22
CA ASN A 90 6.28 0.43 15.96
C ASN A 90 7.18 1.20 15.00
N MET A 91 7.09 2.53 14.98
CA MET A 91 7.89 3.38 14.09
C MET A 91 8.65 4.44 14.89
N ALA A 92 9.84 4.75 14.39
CA ALA A 92 10.61 5.92 14.77
C ALA A 92 10.68 6.92 13.60
N PRO A 93 10.65 8.25 13.86
CA PRO A 93 10.41 8.86 15.16
C PRO A 93 8.96 8.66 15.64
N VAL A 94 8.78 8.63 16.97
CA VAL A 94 7.46 8.46 17.58
C VAL A 94 6.55 9.66 17.27
N GLY A 95 5.24 9.42 17.20
CA GLY A 95 4.24 10.47 16.96
C GLY A 95 3.98 10.80 15.49
N MET A 96 4.69 10.15 14.57
CA MET A 96 4.48 10.29 13.12
C MET A 96 3.19 9.61 12.61
N MET A 97 2.70 8.62 13.35
CA MET A 97 1.49 7.85 13.03
C MET A 97 0.81 7.35 14.31
N ARG A 98 -0.36 6.73 14.15
CA ARG A 98 -1.08 6.14 15.30
C ARG A 98 -0.23 5.07 16.01
N PRO A 99 -0.20 5.06 17.37
CA PRO A 99 0.51 4.02 18.12
C PRO A 99 0.04 2.61 17.79
N ARG A 100 0.97 1.65 17.81
CA ARG A 100 0.75 0.23 17.53
C ARG A 100 -0.41 -0.37 18.32
N ASP A 101 -0.41 -0.15 19.63
CA ASP A 101 -1.39 -0.64 20.61
C ASP A 101 -2.80 -0.04 20.43
N LYS A 102 -2.92 1.03 19.64
CA LYS A 102 -4.18 1.71 19.32
C LYS A 102 -4.68 1.43 17.90
N SER A 103 -4.06 0.49 17.20
CA SER A 103 -4.28 0.22 15.78
C SER A 103 -4.64 -1.24 15.56
N ASP A 104 -5.31 -1.52 14.44
CA ASP A 104 -5.72 -2.87 14.05
C ASP A 104 -4.86 -3.43 12.92
N ILE A 105 -4.42 -2.56 11.99
CA ILE A 105 -3.55 -2.89 10.87
C ILE A 105 -2.45 -1.85 10.70
N HIS A 106 -1.38 -2.22 10.00
CA HIS A 106 -0.55 -1.29 9.25
C HIS A 106 -0.93 -1.39 7.77
N LEU A 107 -1.35 -0.27 7.17
CA LEU A 107 -1.77 -0.19 5.76
C LEU A 107 -0.61 0.35 4.94
N GLU A 108 -0.30 -0.30 3.83
CA GLU A 108 0.83 0.11 2.99
C GLU A 108 0.44 0.20 1.50
N ILE A 109 1.12 1.10 0.79
CA ILE A 109 1.12 1.19 -0.66
C ILE A 109 2.54 1.41 -1.17
N ASP A 110 2.89 0.60 -2.16
CA ASP A 110 4.19 0.58 -2.81
C ASP A 110 4.03 1.07 -4.23
N ILE A 111 4.82 2.07 -4.60
CA ILE A 111 4.73 2.70 -5.92
C ILE A 111 6.11 2.59 -6.55
N HIS A 112 6.22 1.76 -7.57
CA HIS A 112 7.47 1.43 -8.22
C HIS A 112 7.47 1.86 -9.69
N ALA A 113 8.64 2.22 -10.19
CA ALA A 113 8.86 2.55 -11.59
C ALA A 113 8.76 1.33 -12.50
N LYS A 114 8.13 1.49 -13.66
CA LYS A 114 8.26 0.55 -14.78
C LYS A 114 9.33 1.02 -15.76
N ALA A 115 9.68 0.15 -16.71
CA ALA A 115 10.80 0.38 -17.64
C ALA A 115 10.73 1.68 -18.44
N ASN A 116 9.52 2.21 -18.67
CA ASN A 116 9.32 3.49 -19.36
C ASN A 116 9.73 4.73 -18.53
N LEU A 117 10.01 4.59 -17.23
CA LEU A 117 10.61 5.66 -16.42
C LEU A 117 12.13 5.70 -16.46
N LYS A 118 12.79 4.76 -17.17
CA LYS A 118 14.25 4.75 -17.30
C LYS A 118 14.80 6.03 -17.93
N SER A 119 14.09 6.62 -18.88
CA SER A 119 14.47 7.91 -19.48
C SER A 119 14.35 9.09 -18.49
N ARG A 120 13.71 8.88 -17.35
CA ARG A 120 13.50 9.86 -16.27
C ARG A 120 14.39 9.61 -15.06
N GLY A 121 15.34 8.67 -15.14
CA GLY A 121 16.32 8.40 -14.10
C GLY A 121 15.93 7.28 -13.11
N PHE A 122 14.77 6.63 -13.28
CA PHE A 122 14.35 5.51 -12.44
C PHE A 122 14.48 4.18 -13.19
N ALA A 123 15.26 3.25 -12.65
CA ALA A 123 15.30 1.88 -13.14
C ALA A 123 13.95 1.17 -12.92
N PRO A 124 13.59 0.18 -13.75
CA PRO A 124 12.43 -0.65 -13.48
C PRO A 124 12.57 -1.32 -12.09
N GLY A 125 11.54 -1.19 -11.27
CA GLY A 125 11.52 -1.69 -9.89
C GLY A 125 12.01 -0.69 -8.84
N ASP A 126 12.47 0.51 -9.22
CA ASP A 126 12.82 1.55 -8.24
C ASP A 126 11.57 2.04 -7.53
N TRP A 127 11.63 2.13 -6.20
CA TRP A 127 10.59 2.81 -5.42
C TRP A 127 10.56 4.30 -5.79
N LEU A 128 9.37 4.88 -5.93
CA LEU A 128 9.18 6.28 -6.27
C LEU A 128 9.00 7.14 -5.01
N PRO A 129 10.04 7.88 -4.59
CA PRO A 129 10.00 8.72 -3.40
C PRO A 129 9.20 10.01 -3.64
N ASN A 130 9.05 10.77 -2.56
CA ASN A 130 8.53 12.14 -2.58
C ASN A 130 7.14 12.27 -3.23
N ALA A 131 6.27 11.29 -2.99
CA ALA A 131 4.86 11.37 -3.31
C ALA A 131 4.05 11.91 -2.12
N ASN A 132 2.98 12.63 -2.43
CA ASN A 132 1.90 12.88 -1.51
C ASN A 132 0.86 11.77 -1.70
N VAL A 133 0.74 10.91 -0.70
CA VAL A 133 -0.19 9.79 -0.72
C VAL A 133 -1.18 9.97 0.40
N THR A 134 -2.47 10.02 0.05
CA THR A 134 -3.56 10.06 1.00
C THR A 134 -4.47 8.86 0.82
N TYR A 135 -5.19 8.50 1.88
CA TYR A 135 -6.13 7.39 1.87
C TYR A 135 -7.41 7.75 2.62
N SER A 136 -8.50 7.07 2.25
CA SER A 136 -9.74 6.99 3.02
C SER A 136 -10.19 5.53 3.06
N ILE A 137 -10.65 5.06 4.22
CA ILE A 137 -11.17 3.69 4.39
C ILE A 137 -12.64 3.77 4.80
N GLN A 138 -13.50 2.96 4.18
CA GLN A 138 -14.89 2.82 4.59
C GLN A 138 -15.30 1.35 4.70
N LYS A 139 -15.94 0.99 5.81
CA LYS A 139 -16.53 -0.32 6.02
C LYS A 139 -17.78 -0.48 5.15
N ILE A 140 -17.93 -1.60 4.47
CA ILE A 140 -19.17 -1.93 3.76
C ILE A 140 -20.34 -1.97 4.73
N GLY A 141 -21.41 -1.25 4.38
CA GLY A 141 -22.59 -1.03 5.23
C GLY A 141 -22.51 0.18 6.16
N SER A 142 -21.34 0.81 6.33
CA SER A 142 -21.24 2.09 7.02
C SER A 142 -21.62 3.25 6.11
N ASN A 143 -22.22 4.30 6.69
CA ASN A 143 -22.53 5.55 6.00
C ASN A 143 -21.35 6.55 6.00
N THR A 144 -20.34 6.33 6.84
CA THR A 144 -19.21 7.25 7.00
C THR A 144 -17.88 6.52 6.91
N PRO A 145 -16.84 7.13 6.29
CA PRO A 145 -15.49 6.61 6.35
C PRO A 145 -14.95 6.57 7.79
N ILE A 146 -13.94 5.74 8.00
CA ILE A 146 -13.18 5.63 9.24
C ILE A 146 -12.51 6.96 9.53
N GLN A 147 -12.69 7.45 10.76
CA GLN A 147 -11.95 8.58 11.26
C GLN A 147 -10.50 8.17 11.54
N CYS A 148 -9.56 8.82 10.88
CA CYS A 148 -8.15 8.52 11.01
C CYS A 148 -7.42 9.52 11.93
N GLY A 149 -7.99 10.71 12.17
CA GLY A 149 -7.44 11.70 13.10
C GLY A 149 -8.37 12.89 13.34
N MET A 150 -7.79 13.98 13.86
CA MET A 150 -8.41 15.29 14.01
C MET A 150 -7.53 16.32 13.28
N ASP A 151 -8.14 17.28 12.59
CA ASP A 151 -7.39 18.40 12.01
C ASP A 151 -6.99 19.43 13.08
N LYS A 152 -6.28 20.49 12.66
CA LYS A 152 -5.84 21.57 13.57
C LYS A 152 -6.99 22.31 14.26
N ALA A 153 -8.21 22.24 13.70
CA ALA A 153 -9.41 22.84 14.26
C ALA A 153 -10.22 21.85 15.12
N GLY A 154 -9.72 20.62 15.32
CA GLY A 154 -10.40 19.58 16.08
C GLY A 154 -11.54 18.90 15.32
N LYS A 155 -11.59 19.00 13.99
CA LYS A 155 -12.59 18.31 13.18
C LYS A 155 -12.11 16.89 12.83
N PRO A 156 -12.99 15.87 12.92
CA PRO A 156 -12.69 14.52 12.43
C PRO A 156 -12.18 14.51 10.98
N MET A 157 -11.04 13.87 10.77
CA MET A 157 -10.48 13.62 9.45
C MET A 157 -10.85 12.21 8.98
N THR A 158 -11.36 12.12 7.75
CA THR A 158 -11.70 10.87 7.05
C THR A 158 -10.80 10.60 5.84
N THR A 159 -9.89 11.52 5.55
CA THR A 159 -8.81 11.38 4.59
C THR A 159 -7.50 11.66 5.32
N CYS A 160 -6.62 10.67 5.40
CA CYS A 160 -5.32 10.78 6.07
C CYS A 160 -4.17 10.57 5.11
N ARG A 161 -2.96 10.92 5.55
CA ARG A 161 -1.74 10.83 4.77
C ARG A 161 -0.99 9.56 5.15
N LEU A 162 -0.50 8.84 4.15
CA LEU A 162 0.50 7.80 4.37
C LEU A 162 1.89 8.46 4.41
N MET A 163 2.71 7.99 5.32
CA MET A 163 4.06 8.49 5.53
C MET A 163 5.06 7.63 4.78
N ALA A 164 6.06 8.25 4.16
CA ALA A 164 7.19 7.51 3.61
C ALA A 164 8.00 6.90 4.75
N MET A 165 8.33 5.63 4.65
CA MET A 165 9.09 4.88 5.65
C MET A 165 9.88 3.74 4.99
N VAL A 166 10.68 3.05 5.80
CA VAL A 166 11.50 1.90 5.37
C VAL A 166 11.38 0.78 6.38
N ALA A 167 11.28 -0.45 5.88
CA ALA A 167 11.32 -1.70 6.63
C ALA A 167 12.38 -2.64 6.04
N SER A 168 12.46 -3.88 6.54
CA SER A 168 13.49 -4.84 6.10
C SER A 168 13.35 -5.31 4.65
N ASP A 169 12.14 -5.19 4.10
CA ASP A 169 11.72 -5.54 2.74
C ASP A 169 11.83 -4.37 1.76
N GLY A 170 11.96 -3.13 2.24
CA GLY A 170 12.17 -1.96 1.38
C GLY A 170 11.50 -0.69 1.88
N ALA A 171 11.54 0.34 1.03
CA ALA A 171 10.87 1.61 1.27
C ALA A 171 9.43 1.59 0.73
N HIS A 172 8.51 2.20 1.48
CA HIS A 172 7.08 2.23 1.15
C HIS A 172 6.37 3.44 1.75
N TYR A 173 5.08 3.61 1.43
CA TYR A 173 4.20 4.55 2.13
C TYR A 173 3.23 3.79 3.02
N GLY A 174 3.14 4.15 4.31
CA GLY A 174 2.30 3.43 5.26
C GLY A 174 1.67 4.29 6.34
N ASP A 175 0.68 3.72 7.04
CA ASP A 175 0.10 4.27 8.27
C ASP A 175 -0.51 3.15 9.14
N ASN A 176 -0.48 3.35 10.45
CA ASN A 176 -1.18 2.50 11.40
C ASN A 176 -2.65 2.92 11.49
N VAL A 177 -3.56 1.99 11.20
CA VAL A 177 -4.99 2.28 11.07
C VAL A 177 -5.81 1.55 12.13
N LYS A 178 -6.73 2.27 12.77
CA LYS A 178 -7.80 1.69 13.59
C LYS A 178 -9.02 1.45 12.71
N LEU A 179 -9.55 0.24 12.70
CA LEU A 179 -10.75 -0.17 11.96
C LEU A 179 -11.96 -0.30 12.88
N ASP A 180 -13.13 -0.44 12.27
CA ASP A 180 -14.42 -0.65 12.95
C ASP A 180 -14.78 -2.15 13.04
N GLY A 181 -13.87 -2.94 13.62
CA GLY A 181 -14.03 -4.40 13.80
C GLY A 181 -13.98 -5.23 12.50
N PRO A 182 -14.25 -6.55 12.56
CA PRO A 182 -14.21 -7.40 11.38
C PRO A 182 -15.23 -7.01 10.31
N GLY A 183 -14.88 -7.19 9.03
CA GLY A 183 -15.76 -6.91 7.89
C GLY A 183 -15.02 -6.69 6.58
N PHE A 184 -15.75 -6.24 5.57
CA PHE A 184 -15.20 -5.83 4.28
C PHE A 184 -15.03 -4.32 4.23
N TYR A 185 -13.93 -3.87 3.65
CA TYR A 185 -13.53 -2.46 3.62
C TYR A 185 -13.09 -2.07 2.22
N VAL A 186 -13.42 -0.84 1.83
CA VAL A 186 -12.84 -0.19 0.65
C VAL A 186 -11.84 0.84 1.12
N ALA A 187 -10.58 0.69 0.71
CA ALA A 187 -9.52 1.69 0.86
C ALA A 187 -9.36 2.43 -0.48
N THR A 188 -9.57 3.75 -0.49
CA THR A 188 -9.29 4.61 -1.63
C THR A 188 -8.02 5.40 -1.39
N PHE A 189 -7.02 5.20 -2.23
CA PHE A 189 -5.77 5.95 -2.25
C PHE A 189 -5.83 7.04 -3.31
N ASP A 190 -5.35 8.24 -2.98
CA ASP A 190 -5.10 9.34 -3.90
C ASP A 190 -3.62 9.71 -3.76
N ALA A 191 -2.85 9.42 -4.80
CA ALA A 191 -1.41 9.53 -4.81
C ALA A 191 -0.98 10.43 -5.97
N LYS A 192 -0.05 11.34 -5.70
CA LYS A 192 0.58 12.19 -6.71
C LYS A 192 2.01 12.47 -6.35
N THR A 193 2.85 12.69 -7.35
CA THR A 193 4.18 13.21 -7.10
C THR A 193 4.15 14.61 -6.49
N ASP A 194 5.15 14.92 -5.66
CA ASP A 194 5.43 16.27 -5.16
C ASP A 194 6.74 16.78 -5.79
N PRO A 195 6.72 17.39 -7.00
CA PRO A 195 7.95 17.78 -7.69
C PRO A 195 8.74 18.87 -6.95
N MET A 196 8.10 19.65 -6.07
CA MET A 196 8.72 20.83 -5.47
C MET A 196 9.89 20.50 -4.52
N ASN A 197 9.94 19.27 -4.02
CA ASN A 197 11.01 18.79 -3.12
C ASN A 197 11.85 17.66 -3.74
N PHE A 198 11.82 17.51 -5.08
CA PHE A 198 12.58 16.49 -5.79
C PHE A 198 13.31 17.08 -7.01
N GLY A 199 14.63 17.26 -6.90
CA GLY A 199 15.45 17.80 -7.99
C GLY A 199 15.81 16.76 -9.05
N TRP A 200 16.03 17.21 -10.28
CA TRP A 200 16.57 16.40 -11.38
C TRP A 200 17.58 17.20 -12.19
N HIS A 201 18.53 16.49 -12.80
CA HIS A 201 19.60 17.10 -13.58
C HIS A 201 19.08 17.57 -14.94
N THR A 202 19.55 18.73 -15.40
CA THR A 202 19.17 19.35 -16.68
C THR A 202 20.38 19.78 -17.53
N ASP A 203 21.60 19.67 -16.99
CA ASP A 203 22.86 19.91 -17.69
C ASP A 203 23.12 18.86 -18.78
N THR A 204 23.87 19.22 -19.82
CA THR A 204 24.10 18.35 -20.98
C THR A 204 24.73 17.00 -20.62
N ASP A 205 25.60 17.00 -19.60
CA ASP A 205 26.44 15.84 -19.27
C ASP A 205 25.70 14.79 -18.44
N SER A 206 24.69 15.21 -17.67
CA SER A 206 23.99 14.32 -16.73
C SER A 206 22.47 14.48 -16.66
N LYS A 207 21.86 15.27 -17.56
CA LYS A 207 20.40 15.39 -17.62
C LYS A 207 19.71 14.04 -17.74
N VAL A 208 18.53 13.97 -17.15
CA VAL A 208 17.57 12.93 -17.55
C VAL A 208 17.25 13.07 -19.04
N LEU A 209 17.03 11.94 -19.71
CA LEU A 209 16.78 11.92 -21.16
C LEU A 209 15.40 12.52 -21.50
N GLY A 210 14.47 12.53 -20.55
CA GLY A 210 13.18 13.18 -20.68
C GLY A 210 13.21 14.68 -20.36
N THR A 211 12.35 15.46 -21.01
CA THR A 211 12.33 16.94 -20.91
C THR A 211 11.58 17.51 -19.70
N GLU A 212 11.03 16.66 -18.84
CA GLU A 212 10.18 17.04 -17.69
C GLU A 212 10.27 15.99 -16.57
N TYR A 213 9.97 16.40 -15.33
CA TYR A 213 9.89 15.51 -14.18
C TYR A 213 8.79 14.45 -14.34
N VAL A 214 8.87 13.39 -13.54
CA VAL A 214 7.91 12.29 -13.51
C VAL A 214 6.60 12.73 -12.87
N ASP A 215 5.78 13.52 -13.57
CA ASP A 215 4.46 13.93 -13.09
C ASP A 215 3.46 12.78 -13.27
N TRP A 216 3.10 12.13 -12.16
CA TRP A 216 2.02 11.16 -12.14
C TRP A 216 1.08 11.43 -10.98
N LYS A 217 -0.17 11.04 -11.19
CA LYS A 217 -1.21 11.01 -10.19
C LYS A 217 -2.17 9.87 -10.49
N PHE A 218 -2.74 9.29 -9.45
CA PHE A 218 -3.83 8.33 -9.58
C PHE A 218 -4.71 8.35 -8.35
N LYS A 219 -5.97 7.93 -8.56
CA LYS A 219 -6.89 7.63 -7.48
C LYS A 219 -7.47 6.25 -7.68
N GLN A 220 -7.14 5.31 -6.79
CA GLN A 220 -7.54 3.91 -6.89
C GLN A 220 -8.15 3.42 -5.59
N SER A 221 -9.18 2.60 -5.73
CA SER A 221 -9.89 1.96 -4.64
C SER A 221 -9.64 0.46 -4.68
N TYR A 222 -9.42 -0.10 -3.50
CA TYR A 222 -9.12 -1.49 -3.29
C TYR A 222 -10.01 -2.04 -2.18
N LEU A 223 -10.31 -3.32 -2.28
CA LEU A 223 -11.16 -4.06 -1.37
C LEU A 223 -10.31 -5.00 -0.51
N PHE A 224 -10.60 -5.07 0.78
CA PHE A 224 -10.05 -6.10 1.63
C PHE A 224 -11.04 -6.60 2.67
N LYS A 225 -10.79 -7.82 3.14
CA LYS A 225 -11.48 -8.42 4.27
C LYS A 225 -10.58 -8.33 5.49
N PHE A 226 -11.12 -7.83 6.59
CA PHE A 226 -10.46 -7.83 7.89
C PHE A 226 -11.19 -8.79 8.82
N THR A 227 -10.45 -9.73 9.44
CA THR A 227 -11.03 -10.82 10.25
C THR A 227 -10.83 -10.62 11.77
N GLY A 228 -10.15 -9.54 12.16
CA GLY A 228 -9.88 -9.17 13.55
C GLY A 228 -8.45 -9.48 13.99
N ILE A 229 -8.03 -8.85 15.09
CA ILE A 229 -6.70 -9.03 15.69
C ILE A 229 -6.57 -10.44 16.29
N GLY A 230 -5.49 -11.15 15.96
CA GLY A 230 -5.01 -12.33 16.71
C GLY A 230 -5.61 -13.68 16.30
N LYS A 231 -6.40 -13.74 15.22
CA LYS A 231 -6.84 -15.03 14.65
C LYS A 231 -5.75 -15.56 13.70
N LYS A 232 -5.39 -16.86 13.78
CA LYS A 232 -4.55 -17.52 12.77
C LYS A 232 -5.23 -17.38 11.40
N GLY A 233 -4.55 -16.77 10.42
CA GLY A 233 -5.14 -16.37 9.13
C GLY A 233 -5.88 -15.03 9.15
N GLY A 234 -5.68 -14.22 10.20
CA GLY A 234 -6.10 -12.82 10.35
C GLY A 234 -4.92 -11.88 10.60
N TYR A 235 -3.73 -12.32 10.23
CA TYR A 235 -2.55 -11.56 9.84
C TYR A 235 -1.89 -12.41 8.76
#